data_AF-A0A952SGT0-F1
#
_entry.id   AF-A0A952SGT0-F1
#
_cell.length_a   1.000
_cell.length_b   1.000
_cell.length_c   1.000
_cell.angle_alpha   90.00
_cell.angle_beta   90.00
_cell.angle_gamma   90.00
#
_symmetry.space_group_name_H-M   'P 1'
#
loop_
_entity.id
_entity.type
_entity.pdbx_description
1 polymer ?
#
loop_
_entity_poly.entity_id
_entity_poly.type
_entity_poly.pdbx_seq_one_letter_code
_entity_poly.pdbx_strand_id
1 'polypeptide(L)'
;RLIDMGIEPFLVASSVVAVLAQRLLRRICPDCKRPYRASEEELSRLDLPPGSAVTLYRGAGCTACSQTGYRGRTGIFELMVLDDDIRRLIGGKADSTAIKQTAIAKGMVTLKQEGAERVIQGHTTLEEVMRITQQEIDVD
;
A
#
# COMPACT_ATOMS: atom_id res chain seq x y z
N ARG A 1 17.54 -8.54 1.42
CA ARG A 1 18.29 -7.57 2.26
C ARG A 1 19.03 -8.22 3.42
N LEU A 2 18.37 -8.85 4.42
CA LEU A 2 19.09 -9.48 5.54
C LEU A 2 20.11 -10.53 5.07
N ILE A 3 19.72 -11.36 4.10
CA ILE A 3 20.60 -12.34 3.46
C ILE A 3 21.77 -11.63 2.73
N ASP A 4 21.49 -10.58 1.97
CA ASP A 4 22.52 -9.76 1.30
C ASP A 4 23.51 -9.09 2.27
N MET A 5 23.08 -8.86 3.51
CA MET A 5 23.92 -8.33 4.60
C MET A 5 24.73 -9.43 5.31
N GLY A 6 24.65 -10.68 4.86
CA GLY A 6 25.42 -11.82 5.39
C GLY A 6 24.73 -12.60 6.51
N ILE A 7 23.44 -12.36 6.77
CA ILE A 7 22.69 -13.19 7.74
C ILE A 7 22.29 -14.50 7.09
N GLU A 8 22.65 -15.61 7.72
CA GLU A 8 22.28 -16.94 7.24
C GLU A 8 20.75 -17.11 7.13
N PRO A 9 20.21 -17.62 6.01
CA PRO A 9 18.77 -17.70 5.78
C PRO A 9 18.01 -18.47 6.86
N PHE A 10 18.61 -19.52 7.42
CA PHE A 10 18.02 -20.28 8.51
C PHE A 10 17.82 -19.43 9.78
N LEU A 11 18.73 -18.49 10.07
CA LEU A 11 18.58 -17.57 11.20
C LEU A 11 17.43 -16.59 10.95
N VAL A 12 17.29 -16.11 9.72
CA VAL A 12 16.16 -15.25 9.33
C VAL A 12 14.84 -16.02 9.52
N ALA A 13 14.74 -17.24 9.00
CA ALA A 13 13.53 -18.05 9.08
C ALA A 13 13.16 -18.46 10.52
N SER A 14 14.15 -18.69 11.39
CA SER A 14 13.91 -19.11 12.78
C SER A 14 13.68 -17.95 13.75
N SER A 15 14.26 -16.78 13.49
CA SER A 15 14.26 -15.65 14.45
C SER A 15 13.25 -14.56 14.12
N VAL A 16 12.89 -14.38 12.85
CA VAL A 16 11.94 -13.35 12.43
C VAL A 16 10.52 -13.87 12.57
N VAL A 17 9.66 -13.11 13.25
CA VAL A 17 8.23 -13.46 13.45
C VAL A 17 7.35 -12.80 12.38
N ALA A 18 7.61 -11.52 12.09
CA ALA A 18 6.89 -10.76 11.09
C ALA A 18 7.75 -9.61 10.58
N VAL A 19 7.41 -9.10 9.40
CA VAL A 19 7.96 -7.89 8.81
C VAL A 19 6.82 -6.92 8.52
N LEU A 20 6.89 -5.72 9.08
CA LEU A 20 5.92 -4.65 8.84
C LEU A 20 6.56 -3.58 7.94
N ALA A 21 6.04 -3.42 6.74
CA ALA A 21 6.31 -2.26 5.91
C ALA A 21 5.27 -1.16 6.20
N GLN A 22 5.72 0.09 6.27
CA GLN A 22 4.85 1.23 6.53
C GLN A 22 5.16 2.38 5.57
N ARG A 23 4.10 3.11 5.20
CA ARG A 23 4.19 4.42 4.57
C ARG A 23 3.22 5.42 5.21
N LEU A 24 3.44 6.70 4.96
CA LEU A 24 2.56 7.78 5.40
C LEU A 24 1.91 8.45 4.19
N LEU A 25 0.59 8.48 4.18
CA LEU A 25 -0.21 9.21 3.21
C LEU A 25 -0.66 10.55 3.80
N ARG A 26 -0.64 11.60 2.98
CA ARG A 26 -1.31 12.85 3.29
C ARG A 26 -2.83 12.65 3.30
N ARG A 27 -3.52 13.18 4.31
CA ARG A 27 -4.98 13.11 4.37
C ARG A 27 -5.62 14.26 3.62
N ILE A 28 -6.73 14.03 2.94
CA ILE A 28 -7.52 15.11 2.31
C ILE A 28 -7.94 16.10 3.40
N CYS A 29 -7.76 17.39 3.14
CA CYS A 29 -8.21 18.43 4.05
C CYS A 29 -9.74 18.37 4.21
N PRO A 30 -10.28 18.22 5.44
CA PRO A 30 -11.71 18.10 5.63
C PRO A 30 -12.48 19.39 5.30
N ASP A 31 -11.83 20.56 5.42
CA ASP A 31 -12.47 21.87 5.20
C ASP A 31 -12.69 22.17 3.71
N CYS A 32 -11.92 21.55 2.82
CA CYS A 32 -12.04 21.74 1.37
C CYS A 32 -12.19 20.43 0.58
N LYS A 33 -12.62 19.35 1.23
CA LYS A 33 -12.90 18.05 0.61
C LYS A 33 -14.07 18.18 -0.37
N ARG A 34 -13.86 17.76 -1.62
CA ARG A 34 -14.88 17.77 -2.69
C ARG A 34 -15.04 16.37 -3.29
N PRO A 35 -16.28 15.86 -3.42
CA PRO A 35 -16.53 14.61 -4.11
C PRO A 35 -16.41 14.79 -5.62
N TYR A 36 -16.04 13.72 -6.32
CA TYR A 36 -16.13 13.61 -7.77
C TYR A 36 -16.33 12.15 -8.17
N ARG A 37 -16.90 11.91 -9.36
CA ARG A 37 -17.04 10.57 -9.91
C ARG A 37 -15.69 10.07 -10.40
N ALA A 38 -15.32 8.85 -10.00
CA ALA A 38 -14.11 8.19 -10.51
C ALA A 38 -14.14 8.07 -12.03
N SER A 39 -13.02 8.37 -12.68
CA SER A 39 -12.82 8.06 -14.11
C SER A 39 -12.54 6.57 -14.31
N GLU A 40 -12.69 6.07 -15.54
CA GLU A 40 -12.33 4.69 -15.87
C GLU A 40 -10.84 4.39 -15.59
N GLU A 41 -9.95 5.37 -15.78
CA GLU A 41 -8.54 5.23 -15.44
C GLU A 41 -8.34 5.06 -13.93
N GLU A 42 -9.06 5.84 -13.11
CA GLU A 42 -8.98 5.73 -11.66
C GLU A 42 -9.58 4.42 -11.15
N LEU A 43 -10.68 3.95 -11.74
CA LEU A 43 -11.25 2.64 -11.45
C LEU A 43 -10.26 1.53 -11.76
N SER A 44 -9.63 1.56 -12.93
CA SER A 44 -8.60 0.58 -13.31
C SER A 44 -7.42 0.58 -12.35
N ARG A 45 -6.91 1.76 -11.97
CA ARG A 45 -5.79 1.88 -11.02
C ARG A 45 -6.12 1.41 -9.60
N LEU A 46 -7.40 1.44 -9.23
CA LEU A 46 -7.94 0.93 -7.96
C LEU A 46 -8.34 -0.56 -8.05
N ASP A 47 -8.08 -1.22 -9.18
CA ASP A 47 -8.46 -2.62 -9.42
C ASP A 47 -9.98 -2.85 -9.29
N LEU A 48 -10.77 -1.84 -9.69
CA LEU A 48 -12.23 -1.84 -9.65
C LEU A 48 -12.83 -2.12 -11.05
N PRO A 49 -14.02 -2.75 -11.13
CA PRO A 49 -14.68 -3.01 -12.41
C PRO A 49 -14.97 -1.71 -13.18
N PRO A 50 -14.83 -1.71 -14.52
CA PRO A 50 -15.17 -0.56 -15.35
C PRO A 50 -16.66 -0.22 -15.21
N GLY A 51 -17.00 1.07 -15.33
CA GLY A 51 -18.36 1.55 -15.16
C GLY A 51 -18.89 1.58 -13.71
N SER A 52 -18.09 1.18 -12.72
CA SER A 52 -18.47 1.27 -11.31
C SER A 52 -18.80 2.70 -10.90
N ALA A 53 -19.94 2.88 -10.23
CA ALA A 53 -20.37 4.19 -9.73
C ALA A 53 -19.68 4.55 -8.41
N VAL A 54 -18.37 4.82 -8.46
CA VAL A 54 -17.56 5.16 -7.28
C VAL A 54 -17.38 6.67 -7.17
N THR A 55 -17.61 7.19 -5.97
CA THR A 55 -17.33 8.59 -5.62
C THR A 55 -15.99 8.66 -4.89
N LEU A 56 -15.04 9.38 -5.48
CA LEU A 56 -13.75 9.70 -4.87
C LEU A 56 -13.73 11.14 -4.37
N TYR A 57 -12.67 11.49 -3.67
CA TYR A 57 -12.55 12.80 -3.03
C TYR A 57 -11.19 13.42 -3.28
N ARG A 58 -11.16 14.75 -3.35
CA ARG A 58 -9.95 15.57 -3.44
C ARG A 58 -10.09 16.84 -2.62
N GLY A 59 -8.98 17.41 -2.19
CA GLY A 59 -8.97 18.72 -1.55
C GLY A 59 -8.87 19.83 -2.60
N ALA A 60 -9.76 20.82 -2.55
CA ALA A 60 -9.73 21.95 -3.49
C ALA A 60 -8.64 23.00 -3.18
N GLY A 61 -7.99 22.90 -2.01
CA GLY A 61 -7.12 23.95 -1.47
C GLY A 61 -7.92 24.99 -0.68
N CYS A 62 -7.42 25.37 0.50
CA CYS A 62 -7.97 26.43 1.33
C CYS A 62 -6.90 26.99 2.29
N THR A 63 -7.21 28.07 2.99
CA THR A 63 -6.32 28.67 3.99
C THR A 63 -5.93 27.68 5.09
N ALA A 64 -6.85 26.83 5.54
CA ALA A 64 -6.63 25.89 6.63
C ALA A 64 -5.67 24.73 6.29
N CYS A 65 -5.38 24.52 5.00
CA CYS A 65 -4.39 23.55 4.52
C CYS A 65 -3.27 24.20 3.68
N SER A 66 -3.10 25.53 3.79
CA SER A 66 -2.11 26.30 3.03
C SER A 66 -2.18 26.03 1.52
N GLN A 67 -3.40 25.96 0.98
CA GLN A 67 -3.70 25.69 -0.44
C GLN A 67 -3.22 24.34 -0.99
N THR A 68 -2.78 23.40 -0.13
CA THR A 68 -2.28 22.10 -0.60
C THR A 68 -3.37 21.09 -0.93
N GLY A 69 -4.57 21.27 -0.37
CA GLY A 69 -5.63 20.25 -0.42
C GLY A 69 -5.47 19.12 0.60
N TYR A 70 -4.39 19.09 1.38
CA TYR A 70 -4.11 18.04 2.36
C TYR A 70 -3.88 18.60 3.77
N ARG A 71 -4.36 17.91 4.80
CA ARG A 71 -4.10 18.28 6.21
C ARG A 71 -3.94 17.05 7.10
N GLY A 72 -2.76 16.90 7.67
CA GLY A 72 -2.39 15.73 8.48
C GLY A 72 -1.98 14.52 7.63
N ARG A 73 -1.66 13.42 8.32
CA ARG A 73 -1.18 12.18 7.70
C ARG A 73 -1.87 10.96 8.32
N THR A 74 -1.90 9.86 7.58
CA THR A 74 -2.32 8.53 8.06
C THR A 74 -1.29 7.49 7.64
N GLY A 75 -1.12 6.45 8.46
CA GLY A 75 -0.33 5.29 8.09
C GLY A 75 -1.10 4.34 7.17
N ILE A 76 -0.34 3.65 6.33
CA ILE A 76 -0.73 2.39 5.68
C ILE A 76 0.39 1.39 5.93
N PHE A 77 0.03 0.12 5.94
CA PHE A 77 0.76 -0.99 6.51
C PHE A 77 0.65 -2.22 5.62
N GLU A 78 1.77 -2.89 5.40
CA GLU A 78 1.83 -4.22 4.81
C GLU A 78 2.53 -5.11 5.81
N LEU A 79 1.80 -6.08 6.37
CA LEU A 79 2.29 -6.96 7.42
C LEU A 79 2.46 -8.37 6.86
N MET A 80 3.71 -8.78 6.68
CA MET A 80 4.06 -10.16 6.34
C MET A 80 4.36 -10.94 7.62
N VAL A 81 3.46 -11.85 7.99
CA VAL A 81 3.71 -12.80 9.08
C VAL A 81 4.49 -14.00 8.54
N LEU A 82 5.56 -14.40 9.23
CA LEU A 82 6.34 -15.56 8.82
C LEU A 82 5.69 -16.83 9.36
N ASP A 83 5.10 -17.59 8.46
CA ASP A 83 4.66 -18.95 8.71
C ASP A 83 5.61 -19.98 8.08
N ASP A 84 5.28 -21.26 8.21
CA ASP A 84 6.17 -22.34 7.78
C ASP A 84 6.43 -22.36 6.28
N ASP A 85 5.51 -21.88 5.43
CA ASP A 85 5.74 -21.85 3.99
C ASP A 85 6.69 -20.71 3.63
N ILE A 86 6.48 -19.53 4.23
CA ILE A 86 7.39 -18.38 4.06
C ILE A 86 8.79 -18.73 4.61
N ARG A 87 8.88 -19.40 5.76
CA ARG A 87 10.15 -19.89 6.32
C ARG A 87 10.86 -20.86 5.37
N ARG A 88 10.13 -21.78 4.75
CA ARG A 88 10.70 -22.70 3.74
C ARG A 88 11.23 -21.95 2.53
N LEU A 89 10.51 -20.94 2.04
CA LEU A 89 10.96 -20.10 0.93
C LEU A 89 12.25 -19.33 1.27
N ILE A 90 12.31 -18.75 2.47
CA ILE A 90 13.52 -18.07 2.98
C ILE A 90 14.70 -19.06 3.07
N GLY A 91 14.49 -20.23 3.68
CA GLY A 91 15.53 -21.26 3.79
C GLY A 91 16.02 -21.78 2.44
N GLY A 92 15.12 -21.88 1.47
CA GLY A 92 15.43 -22.22 0.07
C GLY A 92 16.02 -21.08 -0.76
N LYS A 93 16.25 -19.90 -0.18
CA LYS A 93 16.75 -18.70 -0.86
C LYS A 93 15.91 -18.31 -2.09
N ALA A 94 14.59 -18.48 -1.99
CA ALA A 94 13.66 -17.99 -3.00
C ALA A 94 13.79 -16.48 -3.16
N ASP A 95 13.45 -15.96 -4.35
CA ASP A 95 13.43 -14.52 -4.58
C ASP A 95 12.32 -13.83 -3.77
N SER A 96 12.43 -12.51 -3.63
CA SER A 96 11.46 -11.71 -2.89
C SER A 96 10.06 -11.72 -3.51
N THR A 97 9.94 -11.94 -4.81
CA THR A 97 8.66 -11.95 -5.53
C THR A 97 7.86 -13.19 -5.16
N ALA A 98 8.48 -14.37 -5.14
CA ALA A 98 7.87 -15.63 -4.71
C ALA A 98 7.42 -15.56 -3.24
N ILE A 99 8.24 -14.95 -2.37
CA ILE A 99 7.87 -14.71 -0.97
C ILE A 99 6.66 -13.78 -0.87
N LYS A 100 6.67 -12.65 -1.60
CA LYS A 100 5.56 -11.67 -1.61
C LYS A 100 4.26 -12.31 -2.12
N GLN A 101 4.31 -13.02 -3.25
CA GLN A 101 3.14 -13.70 -3.82
C GLN A 101 2.55 -14.73 -2.86
N THR A 102 3.40 -15.51 -2.19
CA THR A 102 2.96 -16.49 -1.19
C THR A 102 2.30 -15.79 0.00
N ALA A 103 2.86 -14.67 0.47
CA ALA A 103 2.26 -13.90 1.56
C ALA A 103 0.91 -13.29 1.16
N ILE A 104 0.78 -12.74 -0.06
CA ILE A 104 -0.48 -12.20 -0.59
C ILE A 104 -1.53 -13.32 -0.70
N ALA A 105 -1.17 -14.48 -1.24
CA ALA A 105 -2.07 -15.64 -1.35
C ALA A 105 -2.58 -16.12 0.03
N LYS A 106 -1.85 -15.79 1.11
CA LYS A 106 -2.20 -16.09 2.50
C LYS A 106 -2.91 -14.95 3.23
N GLY A 107 -3.30 -13.90 2.52
CA GLY A 107 -4.08 -12.80 3.06
C GLY A 107 -3.28 -11.59 3.52
N MET A 108 -1.99 -11.49 3.19
CA MET A 108 -1.25 -10.23 3.35
C MET A 108 -1.87 -9.17 2.43
N VAL A 109 -2.30 -8.06 3.03
CA VAL A 109 -2.77 -6.86 2.31
C VAL A 109 -1.56 -6.00 1.96
N THR A 110 -1.43 -5.63 0.69
CA THR A 110 -0.31 -4.80 0.23
C THR A 110 -0.50 -3.32 0.58
N LEU A 111 0.59 -2.54 0.52
CA LEU A 111 0.50 -1.09 0.69
C LEU A 111 -0.42 -0.44 -0.35
N LYS A 112 -0.37 -0.86 -1.63
CA LYS A 112 -1.30 -0.41 -2.67
C LYS A 112 -2.76 -0.76 -2.31
N GLN A 113 -3.03 -1.99 -1.87
CA GLN A 113 -4.39 -2.42 -1.53
C GLN A 113 -4.97 -1.65 -0.34
N GLU A 114 -4.21 -1.49 0.75
CA GLU A 114 -4.68 -0.67 1.87
C GLU A 114 -4.83 0.80 1.43
N GLY A 115 -3.89 1.33 0.64
CA GLY A 115 -3.98 2.66 0.07
C GLY A 115 -5.25 2.88 -0.75
N ALA A 116 -5.59 1.94 -1.63
CA ALA A 116 -6.80 1.97 -2.45
C ALA A 116 -8.07 2.02 -1.58
N GLU A 117 -8.13 1.21 -0.53
CA GLU A 117 -9.23 1.25 0.44
C GLU A 117 -9.34 2.63 1.11
N ARG A 118 -8.22 3.24 1.52
CA ARG A 118 -8.22 4.61 2.08
C ARG A 118 -8.71 5.66 1.08
N VAL A 119 -8.49 5.46 -0.22
CA VAL A 119 -8.98 6.34 -1.29
C VAL A 119 -10.49 6.23 -1.44
N ILE A 120 -11.02 5.00 -1.47
CA ILE A 120 -12.46 4.72 -1.56
C ILE A 120 -13.19 5.29 -0.34
N GLN A 121 -12.61 5.18 0.85
CA GLN A 121 -13.12 5.82 2.08
C GLN A 121 -12.98 7.35 2.09
N GLY A 122 -12.29 7.93 1.11
CA GLY A 122 -12.07 9.38 0.99
C GLY A 122 -11.14 9.95 2.06
N HIS A 123 -10.23 9.15 2.60
CA HIS A 123 -9.23 9.61 3.56
C HIS A 123 -8.02 10.27 2.89
N THR A 124 -7.69 9.80 1.68
CA THR A 124 -6.55 10.25 0.86
C THR A 124 -6.96 10.26 -0.62
N THR A 125 -6.08 10.72 -1.50
CA THR A 125 -6.30 10.74 -2.96
C THR A 125 -5.56 9.59 -3.63
N LEU A 126 -6.01 9.20 -4.84
CA LEU A 126 -5.32 8.21 -5.66
C LEU A 126 -3.90 8.66 -6.00
N GLU A 127 -3.72 9.93 -6.34
CA GLU A 127 -2.41 10.54 -6.61
C GLU A 127 -1.44 10.31 -5.45
N GLU A 128 -1.90 10.50 -4.21
CA GLU A 128 -1.07 10.34 -3.04
C GLU A 128 -0.67 8.88 -2.78
N VAL A 129 -1.58 7.92 -3.03
CA VAL A 129 -1.26 6.49 -2.96
C VAL A 129 -0.22 6.15 -4.00
N MET A 130 -0.46 6.49 -5.27
CA MET A 130 0.44 6.18 -6.38
C MET A 130 1.84 6.76 -6.18
N ARG A 131 1.94 7.99 -5.66
CA ARG A 131 3.22 8.64 -5.34
C ARG A 131 4.03 7.86 -4.30
N ILE A 132 3.36 7.20 -3.36
CA ILE A 132 3.99 6.53 -2.22
C ILE A 132 4.22 5.03 -2.47
N THR A 133 3.41 4.42 -3.33
CA THR A 133 3.47 2.98 -3.67
C THR A 133 4.13 2.69 -5.02
N GLN A 134 4.71 3.69 -5.69
CA GLN A 134 5.39 3.56 -7.00
C GLN A 134 6.41 2.41 -7.06
N GLN A 135 7.13 2.12 -5.97
CA GLN A 135 8.10 1.02 -5.93
C GLN A 135 7.49 -0.39 -5.99
N GLU A 136 6.18 -0.53 -5.82
CA GLU A 136 5.48 -1.81 -6.03
C GLU A 136 5.10 -2.05 -7.48
N ILE A 137 5.00 -1.00 -8.30
CA ILE A 137 4.50 -1.05 -9.68
C ILE A 137 5.58 -1.56 -10.65
N ASP A 138 6.86 -1.41 -10.30
CA ASP A 138 7.99 -1.82 -11.15
C ASP A 138 8.37 -3.31 -11.00
N VAL A 139 7.55 -4.13 -10.32
CA VAL A 139 7.82 -5.55 -10.06
C VAL A 139 6.87 -6.49 -10.83
N ASP A 140 5.96 -5.94 -11.64
CA ASP A 140 5.06 -6.68 -12.53
C ASP A 140 5.59 -6.76 -13.98
#